data_AF-A0A8S3UJD6-F1
#
_entry.id   AF-A0A8S3UJD6-F1
#
_cell.length_a   1.000
_cell.length_b   1.000
_cell.length_c   1.000
_cell.angle_alpha   90.00
_cell.angle_beta   90.00
_cell.angle_gamma   90.00
#
_symmetry.space_group_name_H-M   'P 1'
#
loop_
_entity.id
_entity.type
_entity.pdbx_description
1 polymer ?
#
loop_
_entity_poly.entity_id
_entity_poly.type
_entity_poly.pdbx_seq_one_letter_code
_entity_poly.pdbx_strand_id
1 'polypeptide(L)'
;MGNGNGKPEIVDHEKPDDCEQLKKCLKKAMDEKKMVILALGDRDNDWIKDARCNEKIVMVDCKSLYDEQMKRSTSQPVCPDLSEETQYAEDDIDKTLASLKTRIGETPTVQKERFVNWGKTQSMEVISSSPTTKEELQKLVLAASEEGLSVRCAGRGHSWAPLFSDSNQLLIHVEDMKSDYKDGLKIRMSDREKGEVDIMTGATTGEFKKFQLEHKVNIPGNVVLDCVHMVSVVATGCHGVGKDVQTPGDDLVRMRVIGSDGKLRTYTSDDKEMLKAISSNLGCFGVIFDMTIKVVPEIIVKVENLYMPLKDLFYKPDSLQNLFEENWSVQILWFPYNSLCVFDYDPKDDELWIRVINKKPKETKKVKTATQTYYDLKETKDCLTAEGLSIVSSVVVGNPSLTPWFAWAAFGSLKHIVFPKGPLYQELPHAVHFRQHTDKAPVNCMEFAFDFNPQRLQKIIQVVVEKVDHHEDKDENPLNLVMEMRH
;
A
#
# COMPACT_ATOMS: atom_id res chain seq x y z
N MET A 1 3.30 -28.73 9.71
CA MET A 1 4.03 -27.53 10.21
C MET A 1 5.36 -28.02 10.72
N GLY A 2 6.42 -27.89 9.92
CA GLY A 2 7.78 -28.29 10.30
C GLY A 2 8.40 -27.30 11.29
N ASN A 3 9.44 -27.74 12.00
CA ASN A 3 10.19 -26.92 12.97
C ASN A 3 10.70 -25.63 12.32
N GLY A 4 10.09 -24.49 12.66
CA GLY A 4 10.25 -23.19 12.02
C GLY A 4 11.46 -22.39 12.49
N ASN A 5 12.67 -22.96 12.38
CA ASN A 5 13.94 -22.30 12.73
C ASN A 5 15.02 -22.42 11.62
N GLY A 6 14.66 -22.77 10.39
CA GLY A 6 15.63 -22.84 9.29
C GLY A 6 16.08 -21.45 8.82
N LYS A 7 17.37 -21.33 8.53
CA LYS A 7 17.91 -20.20 7.76
C LYS A 7 17.66 -20.45 6.27
N PRO A 8 17.45 -19.39 5.47
CA PRO A 8 17.41 -19.53 4.02
C PRO A 8 18.68 -20.23 3.54
N GLU A 9 18.50 -21.22 2.67
CA GLU A 9 19.61 -21.88 1.99
C GLU A 9 19.79 -21.22 0.63
N ILE A 10 20.82 -20.38 0.50
CA ILE A 10 21.24 -19.88 -0.81
C ILE A 10 21.92 -21.04 -1.53
N VAL A 11 21.22 -21.62 -2.50
CA VAL A 11 21.68 -22.81 -3.24
C VAL A 11 22.37 -22.46 -4.55
N ASP A 12 22.17 -21.24 -5.05
CA ASP A 12 22.80 -20.74 -6.27
C ASP A 12 22.93 -19.21 -6.20
N HIS A 13 23.96 -18.68 -6.86
CA HIS A 13 24.21 -17.25 -6.97
C HIS A 13 24.60 -16.93 -8.42
N GLU A 14 23.60 -16.54 -9.20
CA GLU A 14 23.71 -16.25 -10.62
C GLU A 14 24.00 -14.76 -10.81
N LYS A 15 24.90 -14.41 -11.74
CA LYS A 15 25.32 -13.03 -12.05
C LYS A 15 25.19 -12.77 -13.55
N PRO A 16 23.98 -12.57 -14.07
CA PRO A 16 23.78 -12.35 -15.50
C PRO A 16 24.42 -11.04 -15.97
N ASP A 17 25.23 -11.13 -17.02
CA ASP A 17 25.86 -9.96 -17.64
C ASP A 17 24.95 -9.24 -18.64
N ASP A 18 23.92 -9.94 -19.14
CA ASP A 18 22.98 -9.44 -20.13
C ASP A 18 21.55 -9.97 -19.90
N CYS A 19 20.58 -9.39 -20.64
CA CYS A 19 19.17 -9.75 -20.51
C CYS A 19 18.88 -11.21 -20.89
N GLU A 20 19.63 -11.80 -21.84
CA GLU A 20 19.41 -13.18 -22.28
C GLU A 20 19.91 -14.20 -21.25
N GLN A 21 21.03 -13.89 -20.58
CA GLN A 21 21.51 -14.67 -19.45
C GLN A 21 20.53 -14.61 -18.28
N LEU A 22 20.02 -13.42 -17.94
CA LEU A 22 19.01 -13.25 -16.90
C LEU A 22 17.78 -14.13 -17.18
N LYS A 23 17.24 -14.10 -18.40
CA LYS A 23 16.11 -14.95 -18.82
C LYS A 23 16.39 -16.43 -18.59
N LYS A 24 17.58 -16.93 -18.97
CA LYS A 24 17.98 -18.33 -18.76
C LYS A 24 18.08 -18.70 -17.28
N CYS A 25 18.63 -17.82 -16.45
CA CYS A 25 18.73 -18.03 -15.00
C CYS A 25 17.35 -18.10 -14.35
N LEU A 26 16.45 -17.17 -14.68
CA LEU A 26 15.07 -17.18 -14.19
C LEU A 26 14.34 -18.45 -14.61
N LYS A 27 14.50 -18.86 -15.88
CA LYS A 27 13.89 -20.09 -16.41
C LYS A 27 14.35 -21.35 -15.65
N LYS A 28 15.66 -21.52 -15.49
CA LYS A 28 16.27 -22.63 -14.75
C LYS A 28 15.76 -22.70 -13.30
N ALA A 29 15.78 -21.57 -12.59
CA ALA A 29 15.37 -21.52 -11.18
C ALA A 29 13.90 -21.93 -10.99
N MET A 30 13.04 -21.51 -11.93
CA MET A 30 11.61 -21.81 -11.91
C MET A 30 11.30 -23.26 -12.31
N ASP A 31 11.98 -23.82 -13.31
CA ASP A 31 11.89 -25.26 -13.67
C ASP A 31 12.25 -26.15 -12.45
N GLU A 32 13.20 -25.68 -11.64
CA GLU A 32 13.63 -26.33 -10.40
C GLU A 32 12.77 -25.99 -9.17
N LYS A 33 11.72 -25.17 -9.34
CA LYS A 33 10.81 -24.67 -8.27
C LYS A 33 11.55 -24.01 -7.10
N LYS A 34 12.61 -23.27 -7.39
CA LYS A 34 13.37 -22.52 -6.39
C LYS A 34 12.83 -21.09 -6.25
N MET A 35 12.99 -20.51 -5.06
CA MET A 35 12.69 -19.10 -4.86
C MET A 35 13.74 -18.26 -5.59
N VAL A 36 13.31 -17.35 -6.44
CA VAL A 36 14.21 -16.36 -7.02
C VAL A 36 14.19 -15.11 -6.15
N ILE A 37 15.36 -14.67 -5.69
CA ILE A 37 15.54 -13.37 -5.07
C ILE A 37 16.50 -12.57 -5.92
N LEU A 38 16.08 -11.37 -6.31
CA LEU A 38 16.88 -10.46 -7.11
C LEU A 38 17.70 -9.54 -6.21
N ALA A 39 18.96 -9.32 -6.56
CA ALA A 39 19.90 -8.51 -5.81
C ALA A 39 20.59 -7.45 -6.71
N LEU A 40 21.25 -6.45 -6.12
CA LEU A 40 22.08 -5.44 -6.81
C LEU A 40 23.46 -5.35 -6.15
N GLY A 41 24.29 -6.36 -6.37
CA GLY A 41 25.64 -6.49 -5.84
C GLY A 41 25.68 -6.54 -4.32
N ASP A 42 26.73 -5.94 -3.75
CA ASP A 42 26.97 -5.87 -2.30
C ASP A 42 26.12 -4.81 -1.58
N ARG A 43 24.96 -4.39 -2.13
CA ARG A 43 23.95 -3.74 -1.25
C ARG A 43 23.70 -4.73 -0.12
N ASP A 44 23.90 -4.30 1.13
CA ASP A 44 23.92 -5.18 2.31
C ASP A 44 22.79 -6.21 2.25
N ASN A 45 23.11 -7.44 1.85
CA ASN A 45 22.18 -8.57 1.85
C ASN A 45 22.08 -9.18 3.26
N ASP A 46 22.50 -8.43 4.29
CA ASP A 46 22.43 -8.80 5.69
C ASP A 46 21.00 -9.14 6.13
N TRP A 47 20.00 -8.51 5.50
CA TRP A 47 18.59 -8.84 5.70
C TRP A 47 18.25 -10.31 5.35
N ILE A 48 18.97 -10.95 4.41
CA ILE A 48 18.81 -12.39 4.11
C ILE A 48 19.49 -13.24 5.19
N LYS A 49 20.59 -12.79 5.78
CA LYS A 49 21.34 -13.57 6.79
C LYS A 49 20.55 -13.82 8.07
N ASP A 50 19.68 -12.87 8.41
CA ASP A 50 18.79 -12.93 9.57
C ASP A 50 17.35 -13.37 9.22
N ALA A 51 17.05 -13.52 7.92
CA ALA A 51 15.76 -14.03 7.49
C ALA A 51 15.55 -15.47 8.00
N ARG A 52 14.33 -15.76 8.44
CA ARG A 52 13.88 -17.12 8.77
C ARG A 52 13.05 -17.64 7.62
N CYS A 53 13.61 -18.56 6.84
CA CYS A 53 12.98 -19.11 5.64
C CYS A 53 13.50 -20.53 5.41
N ASN A 54 12.61 -21.47 5.08
CA ASN A 54 12.97 -22.87 4.82
C ASN A 54 13.08 -23.18 3.32
N GLU A 55 13.14 -22.15 2.48
CA GLU A 55 13.13 -22.30 1.02
C GLU A 55 14.55 -22.32 0.46
N LYS A 56 14.72 -23.02 -0.67
CA LYS A 56 15.94 -22.95 -1.47
C LYS A 56 15.89 -21.69 -2.33
N ILE A 57 16.90 -20.85 -2.17
CA ILE A 57 16.96 -19.53 -2.79
C ILE A 57 18.03 -19.52 -3.88
N VAL A 58 17.64 -19.08 -5.08
CA VAL A 58 18.55 -18.65 -6.13
C VAL A 58 18.65 -17.14 -6.05
N MET A 59 19.82 -16.63 -5.68
CA MET A 59 20.11 -15.21 -5.76
C MET A 59 20.51 -14.87 -7.20
N VAL A 60 19.86 -13.87 -7.79
CA VAL A 60 20.20 -13.37 -9.13
C VAL A 60 20.64 -11.92 -8.99
N ASP A 61 21.94 -11.68 -9.13
CA ASP A 61 22.56 -10.37 -9.01
C ASP A 61 22.42 -9.58 -10.32
N CYS A 62 21.55 -8.59 -10.32
CA CYS A 62 21.25 -7.74 -11.47
C CYS A 62 22.18 -6.51 -11.56
N LYS A 63 23.29 -6.46 -10.79
CA LYS A 63 24.17 -5.29 -10.74
C LYS A 63 24.72 -4.87 -12.09
N SER A 64 25.20 -5.82 -12.90
CA SER A 64 25.73 -5.53 -14.24
C SER A 64 24.70 -4.81 -15.12
N LEU A 65 23.46 -5.30 -15.12
CA LEU A 65 22.32 -4.72 -15.86
C LEU A 65 21.96 -3.32 -15.36
N TYR A 66 21.92 -3.13 -14.04
CA TYR A 66 21.64 -1.83 -13.44
C TYR A 66 22.74 -0.80 -13.73
N ASP A 67 24.02 -1.19 -13.59
CA ASP A 67 25.14 -0.29 -13.86
C ASP A 67 25.19 0.10 -15.35
N GLU A 68 24.86 -0.82 -16.26
CA GLU A 68 24.72 -0.53 -17.69
C GLU A 68 23.58 0.46 -17.95
N GLN A 69 22.41 0.24 -17.35
CA GLN A 69 21.29 1.18 -17.43
C GLN A 69 21.66 2.57 -16.91
N MET A 70 22.35 2.66 -15.77
CA MET A 70 22.75 3.94 -15.19
C MET A 70 23.77 4.69 -16.06
N LYS A 71 24.63 3.97 -16.80
CA LYS A 71 25.49 4.59 -17.83
C LYS A 71 24.70 5.12 -19.04
N ARG A 72 23.54 4.52 -19.35
CA ARG A 72 22.63 4.99 -20.40
C ARG A 72 21.76 6.16 -19.92
N SER A 73 21.28 6.16 -18.67
CA SER A 73 20.37 7.18 -18.14
C SER A 73 21.03 8.53 -17.83
N THR A 74 22.35 8.59 -17.64
CA THR A 74 23.09 9.87 -17.61
C THR A 74 23.01 10.66 -18.92
N SER A 75 22.39 10.10 -19.98
CA SER A 75 22.15 10.78 -21.25
C SER A 75 20.70 11.28 -21.45
N GLN A 76 19.72 10.92 -20.61
CA GLN A 76 18.34 11.44 -20.68
C GLN A 76 17.63 11.37 -19.32
N PRO A 77 17.08 12.48 -18.79
CA PRO A 77 16.26 12.45 -17.59
C PRO A 77 14.90 11.79 -17.90
N VAL A 78 14.60 10.68 -17.20
CA VAL A 78 13.28 10.04 -17.22
C VAL A 78 12.44 10.63 -16.10
N CYS A 79 11.88 11.80 -16.40
CA CYS A 79 10.60 12.24 -15.88
C CYS A 79 10.07 13.22 -16.94
N PRO A 80 8.88 13.01 -17.53
CA PRO A 80 8.23 14.12 -18.19
C PRO A 80 8.01 15.17 -17.09
N ASP A 81 8.74 16.27 -17.22
CA ASP A 81 8.63 17.44 -16.39
C ASP A 81 7.17 17.92 -16.48
N LEU A 82 6.36 17.55 -15.50
CA LEU A 82 5.01 18.08 -15.34
C LEU A 82 5.02 19.40 -14.55
N SER A 83 6.20 19.99 -14.33
CA SER A 83 6.26 21.36 -13.90
C SER A 83 5.99 22.26 -15.11
N GLU A 84 4.76 22.74 -15.22
CA GLU A 84 4.66 24.18 -15.43
C GLU A 84 5.25 24.82 -14.17
N GLU A 85 6.58 24.97 -14.16
CA GLU A 85 7.31 25.78 -13.20
C GLU A 85 6.71 27.19 -13.28
N THR A 86 5.73 27.47 -12.43
CA THR A 86 5.49 28.86 -12.03
C THR A 86 6.76 29.32 -11.33
N GLN A 87 7.65 29.95 -12.10
CA GLN A 87 8.81 30.69 -11.61
C GLN A 87 8.33 31.82 -10.70
N TYR A 88 8.11 31.51 -9.43
CA TYR A 88 8.11 32.49 -8.37
C TYR A 88 9.55 32.58 -7.84
N ALA A 89 10.05 33.81 -7.69
CA ALA A 89 11.44 34.04 -7.30
C ALA A 89 11.71 33.45 -5.89
N GLU A 90 12.84 32.76 -5.71
CA GLU A 90 13.31 32.23 -4.41
C GLU A 90 13.31 33.29 -3.29
N ASP A 91 13.41 34.57 -3.65
CA ASP A 91 13.31 35.73 -2.76
C ASP A 91 11.95 35.86 -2.04
N ASP A 92 10.90 35.21 -2.55
CA ASP A 92 9.54 35.27 -1.98
C ASP A 92 9.38 34.27 -0.82
N ILE A 93 9.84 33.02 -1.02
CA ILE A 93 9.73 31.97 0.02
C ILE A 93 10.55 32.29 1.28
N ASP A 94 11.71 32.96 1.14
CA ASP A 94 12.52 33.35 2.31
C ASP A 94 11.86 34.44 3.15
N LYS A 95 11.14 35.38 2.50
CA LYS A 95 10.35 36.39 3.20
C LYS A 95 9.17 35.76 3.93
N THR A 96 8.44 34.87 3.27
CA THR A 96 7.34 34.13 3.88
C THR A 96 7.82 33.31 5.08
N LEU A 97 8.95 32.60 4.97
CA LEU A 97 9.57 31.87 6.07
C LEU A 97 9.93 32.77 7.25
N ALA A 98 10.54 33.94 7.01
CA ALA A 98 10.89 34.90 8.05
C ALA A 98 9.64 35.47 8.75
N SER A 99 8.58 35.74 7.98
CA SER A 99 7.30 36.22 8.51
C SER A 99 6.63 35.15 9.39
N LEU A 100 6.53 33.91 8.90
CA LEU A 100 6.02 32.78 9.67
C LEU A 100 6.80 32.60 10.98
N LYS A 101 8.15 32.61 10.94
CA LYS A 101 9.00 32.50 12.14
C LYS A 101 8.71 33.60 13.16
N THR A 102 8.47 34.83 12.70
CA THR A 102 8.15 35.96 13.58
C THR A 102 6.79 35.78 14.26
N ARG A 103 5.80 35.21 13.56
CA ARG A 103 4.46 34.93 14.12
C ARG A 103 4.44 33.72 15.05
N ILE A 104 5.08 32.62 14.63
CA ILE A 104 5.03 31.35 15.37
C ILE A 104 6.08 31.26 16.48
N GLY A 105 7.11 32.10 16.49
CA GLY A 105 8.18 32.06 17.48
C GLY A 105 9.13 30.86 17.28
N GLU A 106 9.63 30.30 18.38
CA GLU A 106 10.63 29.22 18.34
C GLU A 106 10.06 27.87 17.88
N THR A 107 8.81 27.56 18.25
CA THR A 107 8.13 26.31 17.87
C THR A 107 6.69 26.55 17.40
N PRO A 108 6.20 25.80 16.40
CA PRO A 108 6.94 24.79 15.64
C PRO A 108 7.95 25.43 14.67
N THR A 109 8.94 24.67 14.21
CA THR A 109 9.90 25.17 13.20
C THR A 109 9.28 25.16 11.81
N VAL A 110 9.74 26.07 10.95
CA VAL A 110 9.39 26.10 9.51
C VAL A 110 10.66 26.11 8.66
N GLN A 111 10.64 25.39 7.55
CA GLN A 111 11.78 25.22 6.64
C GLN A 111 11.32 25.08 5.19
N LYS A 112 12.26 25.27 4.24
CA LYS A 112 12.04 24.85 2.85
C LYS A 112 12.18 23.34 2.76
N GLU A 113 11.31 22.69 2.01
CA GLU A 113 11.37 21.26 1.75
C GLU A 113 11.04 20.98 0.28
N ARG A 114 11.90 20.20 -0.38
CA ARG A 114 11.54 19.52 -1.61
C ARG A 114 10.74 18.26 -1.26
N PHE A 115 9.43 18.37 -1.25
CA PHE A 115 8.55 17.24 -0.98
C PHE A 115 8.43 16.37 -2.22
N VAL A 116 8.59 15.06 -2.03
CA VAL A 116 8.33 14.04 -3.05
C VAL A 116 7.44 12.98 -2.42
N ASN A 117 6.29 12.71 -3.04
CA ASN A 117 5.39 11.69 -2.53
C ASN A 117 6.00 10.28 -2.70
N TRP A 118 5.46 9.29 -1.99
CA TRP A 118 5.93 7.90 -2.01
C TRP A 118 6.03 7.33 -3.43
N GLY A 119 5.00 7.56 -4.25
CA GLY A 119 4.92 7.07 -5.62
C GLY A 119 5.77 7.85 -6.63
N LYS A 120 6.46 8.92 -6.21
CA LYS A 120 7.25 9.84 -7.06
C LYS A 120 6.46 10.47 -8.22
N THR A 121 5.14 10.56 -8.08
CA THR A 121 4.24 11.21 -9.04
C THR A 121 4.00 12.68 -8.73
N GLN A 122 4.38 13.13 -7.54
CA GLN A 122 4.25 14.51 -7.08
C GLN A 122 5.60 14.98 -6.53
N SER A 123 6.06 16.15 -6.96
CA SER A 123 7.27 16.80 -6.46
C SER A 123 7.02 18.31 -6.41
N MET A 124 7.25 18.94 -5.26
CA MET A 124 7.09 20.37 -5.09
C MET A 124 8.09 20.95 -4.09
N GLU A 125 8.46 22.20 -4.27
CA GLU A 125 9.19 23.00 -3.28
C GLU A 125 8.16 23.69 -2.37
N VAL A 126 8.12 23.30 -1.09
CA VAL A 126 7.11 23.76 -0.13
C VAL A 126 7.77 24.40 1.10
N ILE A 127 6.98 25.18 1.85
CA ILE A 127 7.31 25.48 3.24
C ILE A 127 6.77 24.33 4.07
N SER A 128 7.59 23.69 4.90
CA SER A 128 7.12 22.61 5.76
C SER A 128 7.32 22.86 7.25
N SER A 129 6.49 22.20 8.04
CA SER A 129 6.54 22.23 9.51
C SER A 129 5.99 20.94 10.11
N SER A 130 6.55 20.55 11.26
CA SER A 130 6.16 19.34 12.00
C SER A 130 5.75 19.70 13.44
N PRO A 131 4.57 20.33 13.65
CA PRO A 131 4.08 20.63 14.99
C PRO A 131 3.84 19.35 15.79
N THR A 132 4.19 19.35 17.06
CA THR A 132 4.06 18.18 17.95
C THR A 132 2.92 18.33 18.95
N THR A 133 2.33 19.52 19.05
CA THR A 133 1.22 19.80 19.96
C THR A 133 0.07 20.48 19.22
N LYS A 134 -1.12 20.37 19.82
CA LYS A 134 -2.32 21.07 19.35
C LYS A 134 -2.07 22.59 19.27
N GLU A 135 -1.46 23.18 20.29
CA GLU A 135 -1.23 24.61 20.39
C GLU A 135 -0.26 25.11 19.31
N GLU A 136 0.82 24.36 19.04
CA GLU A 136 1.73 24.62 17.93
C GLU A 136 1.00 24.57 16.58
N LEU A 137 0.16 23.55 16.37
CA LEU A 137 -0.61 23.40 15.14
C LEU A 137 -1.63 24.53 14.95
N GLN A 138 -2.36 24.92 16.00
CA GLN A 138 -3.30 26.04 15.96
C GLN A 138 -2.59 27.36 15.62
N LYS A 139 -1.44 27.61 16.27
CA LYS A 139 -0.62 28.80 16.03
C LYS A 139 -0.10 28.85 14.60
N LEU A 140 0.38 27.71 14.10
CA LEU A 140 0.91 27.58 12.74
C LEU A 140 -0.18 27.82 11.68
N VAL A 141 -1.36 27.22 11.84
CA VAL A 141 -2.49 27.42 10.91
C VAL A 141 -2.94 28.88 10.90
N LEU A 142 -3.00 29.53 12.07
CA LEU A 142 -3.34 30.95 12.16
C LEU A 142 -2.29 31.83 11.46
N ALA A 143 -1.00 31.58 11.71
CA ALA A 143 0.08 32.31 11.05
C ALA A 143 0.05 32.13 9.53
N ALA A 144 -0.22 30.92 9.04
CA ALA A 144 -0.38 30.65 7.61
C ALA A 144 -1.57 31.43 7.02
N SER A 145 -2.71 31.45 7.72
CA SER A 145 -3.88 32.21 7.28
C SER A 145 -3.61 33.72 7.21
N GLU A 146 -2.85 34.28 8.16
CA GLU A 146 -2.47 35.70 8.17
C GLU A 146 -1.47 36.06 7.05
N GLU A 147 -0.65 35.10 6.62
CA GLU A 147 0.25 35.21 5.47
C GLU A 147 -0.46 34.91 4.13
N GLY A 148 -1.73 34.52 4.15
CA GLY A 148 -2.48 34.15 2.95
C GLY A 148 -2.03 32.82 2.32
N LEU A 149 -1.38 31.95 3.10
CA LEU A 149 -0.93 30.64 2.65
C LEU A 149 -2.04 29.60 2.77
N SER A 150 -2.17 28.78 1.74
CA SER A 150 -2.90 27.53 1.79
C SER A 150 -2.14 26.50 2.62
N VAL A 151 -2.90 25.64 3.30
CA VAL A 151 -2.37 24.60 4.18
C VAL A 151 -2.86 23.24 3.71
N ARG A 152 -1.95 22.30 3.50
CA ARG A 152 -2.26 20.87 3.38
C ARG A 152 -1.41 20.07 4.35
N CYS A 153 -1.83 18.84 4.61
CA CYS A 153 -1.08 17.91 5.44
C CYS A 153 -0.49 16.79 4.60
N ALA A 154 0.69 16.33 4.99
CA ALA A 154 1.22 15.04 4.58
C ALA A 154 1.19 14.09 5.78
N GLY A 155 0.58 12.92 5.57
CA GLY A 155 0.92 11.73 6.36
C GLY A 155 2.20 11.12 5.79
N ARG A 156 2.16 9.83 5.46
CA ARG A 156 3.27 9.12 4.78
C ARG A 156 3.49 9.48 3.31
N GLY A 157 2.87 10.54 2.78
CA GLY A 157 2.99 10.91 1.38
C GLY A 157 2.48 9.85 0.37
N HIS A 158 1.52 9.00 0.75
CA HIS A 158 1.19 7.79 -0.03
C HIS A 158 0.15 7.98 -1.16
N SER A 159 -0.47 9.16 -1.26
CA SER A 159 -1.43 9.47 -2.33
C SER A 159 -0.71 9.67 -3.67
N TRP A 160 -1.18 9.02 -4.73
CA TRP A 160 -0.75 9.33 -6.11
C TRP A 160 -1.37 10.63 -6.64
N ALA A 161 -2.61 10.91 -6.21
CA ALA A 161 -3.33 12.12 -6.56
C ALA A 161 -2.71 13.36 -5.88
N PRO A 162 -2.77 14.55 -6.53
CA PRO A 162 -2.21 15.79 -6.01
C PRO A 162 -3.08 16.36 -4.86
N LEU A 163 -3.05 15.70 -3.71
CA LEU A 163 -3.78 16.12 -2.49
C LEU A 163 -2.91 16.89 -1.49
N PHE A 164 -1.63 17.06 -1.82
CA PHE A 164 -0.63 17.75 -0.99
C PHE A 164 -0.60 19.25 -1.27
N SER A 165 0.31 19.96 -0.61
CA SER A 165 0.50 21.39 -0.82
C SER A 165 1.05 21.68 -2.22
N ASP A 166 0.57 22.74 -2.84
CA ASP A 166 1.21 23.32 -4.03
C ASP A 166 2.54 23.99 -3.67
N SER A 167 3.35 24.30 -4.68
CA SER A 167 4.64 24.99 -4.48
C SER A 167 4.47 26.29 -3.69
N ASN A 168 5.43 26.56 -2.80
CA ASN A 168 5.47 27.71 -1.89
C ASN A 168 4.30 27.79 -0.88
N GLN A 169 3.44 26.79 -0.79
CA GLN A 169 2.40 26.70 0.24
C GLN A 169 2.90 25.94 1.48
N LEU A 170 2.11 25.96 2.56
CA LEU A 170 2.48 25.30 3.81
C LEU A 170 2.07 23.82 3.78
N LEU A 171 3.04 22.92 3.92
CA LEU A 171 2.86 21.49 4.15
C LEU A 171 3.08 21.15 5.63
N ILE A 172 2.08 20.57 6.27
CA ILE A 172 2.16 20.15 7.68
C ILE A 172 2.34 18.65 7.77
N HIS A 173 3.44 18.22 8.41
CA HIS A 173 3.65 16.83 8.79
C HIS A 173 3.04 16.58 10.17
N VAL A 174 2.18 15.56 10.26
CA VAL A 174 1.36 15.29 11.46
C VAL A 174 1.77 14.02 12.21
N GLU A 175 2.85 13.36 11.79
CA GLU A 175 3.29 12.06 12.31
C GLU A 175 3.57 12.09 13.82
N ASP A 176 4.25 13.13 14.30
CA ASP A 176 4.69 13.29 15.68
C ASP A 176 3.69 14.04 16.58
N MET A 177 2.44 14.19 16.12
CA MET A 177 1.40 14.89 16.88
C MET A 177 1.11 14.15 18.19
N LYS A 178 1.36 14.84 19.32
CA LYS A 178 1.08 14.29 20.65
C LYS A 178 -0.40 14.31 20.95
N SER A 179 -0.83 13.27 21.64
CA SER A 179 -2.19 13.15 22.12
C SER A 179 -2.49 14.13 23.25
N ASP A 180 -3.68 14.73 23.23
CA ASP A 180 -4.24 15.47 24.37
C ASP A 180 -5.19 14.63 25.24
N TYR A 181 -5.19 13.31 25.03
CA TYR A 181 -5.89 12.36 25.88
C TYR A 181 -5.26 12.31 27.28
N LYS A 182 -6.08 11.99 28.29
CA LYS A 182 -5.64 11.92 29.69
C LYS A 182 -4.47 10.96 29.94
N ASP A 183 -4.36 9.91 29.12
CA ASP A 183 -3.33 8.87 29.19
C ASP A 183 -2.15 9.14 28.23
N GLY A 184 -2.23 10.18 27.40
CA GLY A 184 -1.22 10.51 26.38
C GLY A 184 -1.10 9.48 25.26
N LEU A 185 -1.99 8.49 25.18
CA LEU A 185 -1.91 7.42 24.19
C LEU A 185 -2.31 7.92 22.80
N LYS A 186 -1.65 7.36 21.78
CA LYS A 186 -1.95 7.63 20.37
C LYS A 186 -3.24 6.95 19.89
N ILE A 187 -3.55 5.80 20.49
CA ILE A 187 -4.75 4.99 20.24
C ILE A 187 -5.27 4.47 21.59
N ARG A 188 -6.57 4.59 21.87
CA ARG A 188 -7.18 4.07 23.10
C ARG A 188 -8.64 3.67 22.91
N MET A 189 -9.11 2.73 23.73
CA MET A 189 -10.53 2.45 23.87
C MET A 189 -11.19 3.64 24.59
N SER A 190 -12.00 4.43 23.88
CA SER A 190 -12.71 5.57 24.48
C SER A 190 -14.00 5.14 25.17
N ASP A 191 -14.70 4.15 24.60
CA ASP A 191 -15.88 3.52 25.19
C ASP A 191 -15.94 2.04 24.79
N ARG A 192 -15.69 1.12 25.74
CA ARG A 192 -15.68 -0.32 25.44
C ARG A 192 -17.08 -0.90 25.25
N GLU A 193 -18.10 -0.34 25.89
CA GLU A 193 -19.48 -0.82 25.77
C GLU A 193 -20.06 -0.44 24.41
N LYS A 194 -19.74 0.77 23.95
CA LYS A 194 -20.08 1.21 22.60
C LYS A 194 -19.13 0.68 21.55
N GLY A 195 -17.93 0.20 21.90
CA GLY A 195 -16.94 -0.20 20.91
C GLY A 195 -16.43 1.01 20.13
N GLU A 196 -15.95 2.03 20.84
CA GLU A 196 -15.40 3.25 20.25
C GLU A 196 -13.91 3.35 20.57
N VAL A 197 -13.13 3.73 19.57
CA VAL A 197 -11.67 3.88 19.66
C VAL A 197 -11.28 5.27 19.20
N ASP A 198 -10.56 5.99 20.05
CA ASP A 198 -9.91 7.25 19.73
C ASP A 198 -8.56 7.00 19.03
N ILE A 199 -8.29 7.71 17.93
CA ILE A 199 -7.09 7.56 17.09
C ILE A 199 -6.55 8.94 16.70
N MET A 200 -5.31 9.23 17.10
CA MET A 200 -4.60 10.45 16.74
C MET A 200 -4.16 10.48 15.27
N THR A 201 -4.03 11.67 14.69
CA THR A 201 -3.68 11.90 13.27
C THR A 201 -2.37 11.23 12.80
N GLY A 202 -1.38 11.08 13.68
CA GLY A 202 -0.14 10.39 13.35
C GLY A 202 -0.22 8.86 13.40
N ALA A 203 -1.33 8.27 13.85
CA ALA A 203 -1.43 6.84 14.12
C ALA A 203 -1.49 6.04 12.83
N THR A 204 -0.60 5.05 12.66
CA THR A 204 -0.59 4.21 11.47
C THR A 204 -1.64 3.10 11.54
N THR A 205 -2.05 2.60 10.38
CA THR A 205 -2.86 1.39 10.24
C THR A 205 -2.22 0.16 10.90
N GLY A 206 -0.88 0.07 10.94
CA GLY A 206 -0.12 -0.99 11.60
C GLY A 206 -0.13 -0.87 13.12
N GLU A 207 0.00 0.35 13.66
CA GLU A 207 -0.22 0.61 15.09
C GLU A 207 -1.66 0.26 15.49
N PHE A 208 -2.65 0.59 14.64
CA PHE A 208 -4.04 0.24 14.87
C PHE A 208 -4.29 -1.27 14.78
N LYS A 209 -3.68 -1.98 13.83
CA LYS A 209 -3.71 -3.46 13.74
C LYS A 209 -3.18 -4.09 15.03
N LYS A 210 -2.06 -3.61 15.57
CA LYS A 210 -1.52 -4.09 16.85
C LYS A 210 -2.51 -3.86 17.98
N PHE A 211 -3.09 -2.66 18.06
CA PHE A 211 -4.12 -2.33 19.03
C PHE A 211 -5.35 -3.26 18.93
N GLN A 212 -5.84 -3.52 17.71
CA GLN A 212 -6.94 -4.44 17.41
C GLN A 212 -6.67 -5.85 17.96
N LEU A 213 -5.49 -6.40 17.69
CA LEU A 213 -5.10 -7.74 18.14
C LEU A 213 -4.96 -7.85 19.67
N GLU A 214 -4.44 -6.81 20.31
CA GLU A 214 -4.31 -6.71 21.78
C GLU A 214 -5.67 -6.61 22.48
N HIS A 215 -6.56 -5.77 21.95
CA HIS A 215 -7.87 -5.47 22.58
C HIS A 215 -8.99 -6.40 22.12
N LYS A 216 -8.73 -7.28 21.14
CA LYS A 216 -9.68 -8.21 20.52
C LYS A 216 -10.86 -7.50 19.87
N VAL A 217 -10.54 -6.50 19.04
CA VAL A 217 -11.49 -5.71 18.25
C VAL A 217 -11.00 -5.58 16.80
N ASN A 218 -11.89 -5.30 15.86
CA ASN A 218 -11.57 -4.98 14.46
C ASN A 218 -12.54 -3.92 13.89
N ILE A 219 -12.25 -3.43 12.69
CA ILE A 219 -13.25 -2.76 11.85
C ILE A 219 -13.61 -3.64 10.64
N PRO A 220 -14.88 -3.68 10.21
CA PRO A 220 -15.31 -4.58 9.14
C PRO A 220 -14.63 -4.31 7.78
N GLY A 221 -14.47 -3.04 7.40
CA GLY A 221 -13.98 -2.61 6.09
C GLY A 221 -12.56 -2.03 6.08
N ASN A 222 -11.61 -2.67 6.77
CA ASN A 222 -10.25 -2.13 6.91
C ASN A 222 -9.43 -2.19 5.60
N VAL A 223 -8.40 -1.34 5.49
CA VAL A 223 -7.48 -1.31 4.33
C VAL A 223 -6.33 -2.29 4.48
N VAL A 224 -5.74 -2.71 3.35
CA VAL A 224 -4.61 -3.68 3.34
C VAL A 224 -3.34 -3.08 3.92
N LEU A 225 -3.04 -1.81 3.58
CA LEU A 225 -1.81 -1.12 3.98
C LEU A 225 -1.69 -1.02 5.50
N ASP A 226 -0.47 -1.19 6.02
CA ASP A 226 -0.15 -1.02 7.43
C ASP A 226 0.72 0.22 7.72
N CYS A 227 1.32 0.83 6.70
CA CYS A 227 2.22 1.97 6.88
C CYS A 227 1.52 3.34 6.96
N VAL A 228 0.31 3.51 6.40
CA VAL A 228 -0.36 4.82 6.26
C VAL A 228 -1.08 5.27 7.53
N HIS A 229 -1.32 6.58 7.68
CA HIS A 229 -2.08 7.09 8.82
C HIS A 229 -3.56 6.73 8.71
N MET A 230 -4.15 6.28 9.82
CA MET A 230 -5.55 5.83 9.85
C MET A 230 -6.53 6.99 9.58
N VAL A 231 -6.20 8.23 9.98
CA VAL A 231 -7.03 9.39 9.61
C VAL A 231 -6.97 9.69 8.11
N SER A 232 -5.85 9.40 7.45
CA SER A 232 -5.72 9.58 6.01
C SER A 232 -6.57 8.56 5.26
N VAL A 233 -6.64 7.31 5.74
CA VAL A 233 -7.54 6.26 5.22
C VAL A 233 -8.99 6.75 5.17
N VAL A 234 -9.46 7.40 6.24
CA VAL A 234 -10.80 8.02 6.26
C VAL A 234 -10.86 9.23 5.33
N ALA A 235 -9.90 10.16 5.44
CA ALA A 235 -9.91 11.40 4.67
C ALA A 235 -9.95 11.19 3.15
N THR A 236 -9.27 10.17 2.64
CA THR A 236 -9.22 9.85 1.20
C THR A 236 -10.29 8.86 0.75
N GLY A 237 -11.22 8.47 1.62
CA GLY A 237 -12.26 7.49 1.28
C GLY A 237 -11.70 6.13 0.88
N CYS A 238 -10.58 5.72 1.49
CA CYS A 238 -10.01 4.39 1.23
C CYS A 238 -10.98 3.30 1.68
N HIS A 239 -10.84 2.10 1.13
CA HIS A 239 -11.76 1.01 1.40
C HIS A 239 -11.04 -0.34 1.52
N GLY A 240 -11.73 -1.28 2.16
CA GLY A 240 -11.33 -2.66 2.29
C GLY A 240 -12.04 -3.57 1.28
N VAL A 241 -12.33 -4.78 1.76
CA VAL A 241 -13.02 -5.83 1.01
C VAL A 241 -14.13 -6.47 1.84
N GLY A 242 -15.22 -6.87 1.20
CA GLY A 242 -16.31 -7.60 1.82
C GLY A 242 -17.69 -7.19 1.31
N LYS A 243 -18.56 -8.18 1.10
CA LYS A 243 -19.87 -7.95 0.49
C LYS A 243 -20.85 -7.06 1.28
N ASP A 244 -20.71 -7.03 2.60
CA ASP A 244 -21.63 -6.33 3.51
C ASP A 244 -20.85 -5.35 4.40
N VAL A 245 -19.78 -4.74 3.87
CA VAL A 245 -18.96 -3.78 4.61
C VAL A 245 -18.95 -2.43 3.90
N GLN A 246 -18.85 -1.38 4.71
CA GLN A 246 -18.71 -0.02 4.24
C GLN A 246 -17.24 0.42 4.34
N THR A 247 -16.95 1.67 4.00
CA THR A 247 -15.60 2.21 4.15
C THR A 247 -15.31 2.51 5.63
N PRO A 248 -14.04 2.63 6.06
CA PRO A 248 -13.71 3.09 7.40
C PRO A 248 -14.30 4.46 7.75
N GLY A 249 -14.60 5.31 6.75
CA GLY A 249 -15.26 6.59 6.97
C GLY A 249 -16.71 6.45 7.42
N ASP A 250 -17.39 5.37 7.07
CA ASP A 250 -18.76 5.08 7.52
C ASP A 250 -18.82 4.66 9.00
N ASP A 251 -17.70 4.19 9.56
CA ASP A 251 -17.55 3.86 10.98
C ASP A 251 -17.16 5.09 11.83
N LEU A 252 -17.08 6.29 11.26
CA LEU A 252 -16.70 7.52 11.96
C LEU A 252 -17.78 7.96 12.96
N VAL A 253 -17.40 8.09 14.23
CA VAL A 253 -18.28 8.56 15.32
C VAL A 253 -18.05 10.03 15.64
N ARG A 254 -16.78 10.45 15.60
CA ARG A 254 -16.36 11.81 15.93
C ARG A 254 -15.09 12.16 15.18
N MET A 255 -14.92 13.42 14.79
CA MET A 255 -13.65 13.94 14.29
C MET A 255 -13.37 15.31 14.89
N ARG A 256 -12.12 15.57 15.26
CA ARG A 256 -11.66 16.92 15.63
C ARG A 256 -10.78 17.50 14.53
N VAL A 257 -11.13 18.70 14.09
CA VAL A 257 -10.47 19.38 12.97
C VAL A 257 -10.10 20.80 13.36
N ILE A 258 -8.88 21.21 13.05
CA ILE A 258 -8.43 22.60 13.15
C ILE A 258 -8.75 23.31 11.85
N GLY A 259 -9.64 24.30 11.92
CA GLY A 259 -10.01 25.14 10.78
C GLY A 259 -9.00 26.26 10.52
N SER A 260 -9.19 27.01 9.44
CA SER A 260 -8.32 28.13 9.04
C SER A 260 -8.22 29.26 10.07
N ASP A 261 -9.21 29.39 10.96
CA ASP A 261 -9.18 30.34 12.08
C ASP A 261 -8.37 29.84 13.29
N GLY A 262 -7.65 28.73 13.13
CA GLY A 262 -6.86 28.10 14.18
C GLY A 262 -7.70 27.44 15.27
N LYS A 263 -9.03 27.37 15.16
CA LYS A 263 -9.89 26.77 16.19
C LYS A 263 -10.10 25.29 15.95
N LEU A 264 -9.94 24.52 17.03
CA LEU A 264 -10.32 23.10 17.08
C LEU A 264 -11.85 22.98 17.19
N ARG A 265 -12.46 22.31 16.22
CA ARG A 265 -13.89 21.96 16.23
C ARG A 265 -14.04 20.46 16.38
N THR A 266 -15.07 20.04 17.10
CA THR A 266 -15.45 18.64 17.25
C THR A 266 -16.76 18.42 16.53
N TYR A 267 -16.78 17.46 15.60
CA TYR A 267 -17.99 17.06 14.89
C TYR A 267 -18.40 15.68 15.34
N THR A 268 -19.67 15.50 15.65
CA THR A 268 -20.26 14.23 16.11
C THR A 268 -21.53 13.90 15.32
N SER A 269 -22.27 12.88 15.76
CA SER A 269 -23.61 12.57 15.26
C SER A 269 -24.64 13.70 15.46
N ASP A 270 -24.36 14.70 16.28
CA ASP A 270 -25.19 15.90 16.40
C ASP A 270 -25.01 16.82 15.18
N ASP A 271 -23.87 16.72 14.49
CA ASP A 271 -23.49 17.48 13.30
C ASP A 271 -23.61 16.64 12.01
N LYS A 272 -24.69 15.87 11.85
CA LYS A 272 -24.81 14.78 10.85
C LYS A 272 -24.31 15.11 9.45
N GLU A 273 -24.71 16.26 8.89
CA GLU A 273 -24.31 16.66 7.54
C GLU A 273 -22.80 16.92 7.46
N MET A 274 -22.23 17.58 8.47
CA MET A 274 -20.80 17.85 8.54
C MET A 274 -20.01 16.57 8.80
N LEU A 275 -20.48 15.69 9.70
CA LEU A 275 -19.83 14.41 9.96
C LEU A 275 -19.76 13.55 8.69
N LYS A 276 -20.83 13.55 7.88
CA LYS A 276 -20.85 12.89 6.57
C LYS A 276 -19.93 13.55 5.55
N ALA A 277 -19.80 14.88 5.56
CA ALA A 277 -18.89 15.58 4.66
C ALA A 277 -17.43 15.32 5.01
N ILE A 278 -17.10 15.25 6.32
CA ILE A 278 -15.71 15.08 6.76
C ILE A 278 -15.23 13.63 6.77
N SER A 279 -16.13 12.64 6.64
CA SER A 279 -15.78 11.22 6.57
C SER A 279 -15.10 10.80 5.26
N SER A 280 -15.06 11.69 4.26
CA SER A 280 -14.20 11.62 3.08
C SER A 280 -13.94 13.05 2.59
N ASN A 281 -12.96 13.72 3.19
CA ASN A 281 -12.77 15.16 3.07
C ASN A 281 -11.68 15.62 2.11
N LEU A 282 -10.84 14.70 1.60
CA LEU A 282 -9.72 14.97 0.70
C LEU A 282 -8.78 16.10 1.19
N GLY A 283 -8.70 16.30 2.51
CA GLY A 283 -7.92 17.35 3.16
C GLY A 283 -8.50 18.77 3.04
N CYS A 284 -9.77 18.94 2.66
CA CYS A 284 -10.36 20.26 2.35
C CYS A 284 -11.01 20.98 3.54
N PHE A 285 -11.20 20.30 4.67
CA PHE A 285 -11.97 20.82 5.82
C PHE A 285 -11.08 21.35 6.96
N GLY A 286 -9.76 21.30 6.77
CA GLY A 286 -8.76 21.68 7.77
C GLY A 286 -7.88 20.51 8.19
N VAL A 287 -7.08 20.72 9.24
CA VAL A 287 -6.14 19.70 9.74
C VAL A 287 -6.85 18.79 10.73
N ILE A 288 -6.96 17.50 10.40
CA ILE A 288 -7.52 16.49 11.30
C ILE A 288 -6.54 16.31 12.47
N PHE A 289 -7.01 16.57 13.69
CA PHE A 289 -6.23 16.37 14.91
C PHE A 289 -6.38 14.94 15.41
N ASP A 290 -7.62 14.45 15.46
CA ASP A 290 -7.93 13.05 15.79
C ASP A 290 -9.32 12.64 15.29
N MET A 291 -9.62 11.35 15.43
CA MET A 291 -10.95 10.80 15.21
C MET A 291 -11.32 9.73 16.23
N THR A 292 -12.62 9.46 16.35
CA THR A 292 -13.16 8.29 17.03
C THR A 292 -13.89 7.44 15.99
N ILE A 293 -13.56 6.15 15.93
CA ILE A 293 -14.23 5.19 15.04
C ILE A 293 -14.90 4.06 15.83
N LYS A 294 -15.94 3.49 15.24
CA LYS A 294 -16.60 2.29 15.73
C LYS A 294 -15.74 1.06 15.47
N VAL A 295 -15.66 0.17 16.44
CA VAL A 295 -15.03 -1.15 16.32
C VAL A 295 -16.00 -2.23 16.78
N VAL A 296 -15.81 -3.44 16.25
CA VAL A 296 -16.59 -4.63 16.60
C VAL A 296 -15.68 -5.69 17.22
N PRO A 297 -16.22 -6.67 17.97
CA PRO A 297 -15.41 -7.76 18.52
C PRO A 297 -14.66 -8.53 17.44
N GLU A 298 -13.43 -8.94 17.76
CA GLU A 298 -12.58 -9.75 16.89
C GLU A 298 -13.25 -11.06 16.43
N ILE A 299 -13.03 -11.45 15.18
CA ILE A 299 -13.53 -12.70 14.62
C ILE A 299 -12.41 -13.50 13.96
N ILE A 300 -12.53 -14.82 14.03
CA ILE A 300 -11.68 -15.71 13.23
C ILE A 300 -12.32 -15.91 11.86
N VAL A 301 -11.53 -15.72 10.81
CA VAL A 301 -11.92 -15.95 9.42
C VAL A 301 -11.10 -17.07 8.80
N LYS A 302 -11.67 -17.73 7.79
CA LYS A 302 -10.99 -18.67 6.90
C LYS A 302 -10.52 -17.90 5.68
N VAL A 303 -9.22 -17.89 5.43
CA VAL A 303 -8.59 -17.33 4.23
C VAL A 303 -8.13 -18.47 3.34
N GLU A 304 -8.40 -18.39 2.04
CA GLU A 304 -7.90 -19.34 1.05
C GLU A 304 -7.30 -18.61 -0.14
N ASN A 305 -6.11 -19.07 -0.57
CA ASN A 305 -5.53 -18.70 -1.86
C ASN A 305 -5.88 -19.77 -2.89
N LEU A 306 -6.52 -19.35 -3.97
CA LEU A 306 -6.86 -20.16 -5.13
C LEU A 306 -6.03 -19.67 -6.32
N TYR A 307 -5.71 -20.60 -7.22
CA TYR A 307 -5.03 -20.31 -8.47
C TYR A 307 -5.71 -21.08 -9.58
N MET A 308 -6.18 -20.35 -10.59
CA MET A 308 -6.87 -20.89 -11.75
C MET A 308 -6.65 -20.01 -12.99
N PRO A 309 -6.69 -20.58 -14.21
CA PRO A 309 -6.55 -19.81 -15.44
C PRO A 309 -7.58 -18.68 -15.57
N LEU A 310 -7.17 -17.57 -16.18
CA LEU A 310 -8.02 -16.42 -16.46
C LEU A 310 -9.26 -16.83 -17.28
N LYS A 311 -9.08 -17.69 -18.29
CA LYS A 311 -10.19 -18.26 -19.08
C LYS A 311 -11.24 -18.98 -18.23
N ASP A 312 -10.81 -19.65 -17.17
CA ASP A 312 -11.73 -20.44 -16.34
C ASP A 312 -12.62 -19.56 -15.48
N LEU A 313 -12.18 -18.34 -15.11
CA LEU A 313 -12.98 -17.41 -14.32
C LEU A 313 -13.79 -16.43 -15.18
N PHE A 314 -13.16 -15.83 -16.20
CA PHE A 314 -13.75 -14.71 -16.94
C PHE A 314 -14.40 -15.09 -18.28
N TYR A 315 -14.18 -16.32 -18.77
CA TYR A 315 -14.74 -16.79 -20.05
C TYR A 315 -15.71 -17.97 -19.89
N LYS A 316 -15.86 -18.51 -18.68
CA LYS A 316 -16.92 -19.47 -18.37
C LYS A 316 -18.15 -18.75 -17.81
N PRO A 317 -19.37 -19.12 -18.25
CA PRO A 317 -20.59 -18.67 -17.61
C PRO A 317 -20.57 -18.96 -16.10
N ASP A 318 -21.18 -18.08 -15.32
CA ASP A 318 -21.46 -18.21 -13.88
C ASP A 318 -20.26 -18.33 -12.93
N SER A 319 -19.05 -18.62 -13.42
CA SER A 319 -17.88 -18.90 -12.56
C SER A 319 -17.51 -17.69 -11.68
N LEU A 320 -17.52 -16.49 -12.25
CA LEU A 320 -17.31 -15.25 -11.51
C LEU A 320 -18.44 -15.00 -10.51
N GLN A 321 -19.70 -15.22 -10.91
CA GLN A 321 -20.86 -15.01 -10.04
C GLN A 321 -20.80 -15.94 -8.83
N ASN A 322 -20.58 -17.23 -9.04
CA ASN A 322 -20.44 -18.23 -7.97
C ASN A 322 -19.31 -17.86 -7.02
N LEU A 323 -18.16 -17.40 -7.54
CA LEU A 323 -17.03 -16.98 -6.71
C LEU A 323 -17.43 -15.87 -5.71
N PHE A 324 -18.19 -14.87 -6.13
CA PHE A 324 -18.64 -13.79 -5.24
C PHE A 324 -19.82 -14.21 -4.35
N GLU A 325 -20.71 -15.09 -4.80
CA GLU A 325 -21.85 -15.57 -4.00
C GLU A 325 -21.42 -16.48 -2.85
N GLU A 326 -20.44 -17.36 -3.11
CA GLU A 326 -19.95 -18.35 -2.15
C GLU A 326 -19.00 -17.76 -1.10
N ASN A 327 -18.45 -16.56 -1.34
CA ASN A 327 -17.40 -15.99 -0.51
C ASN A 327 -17.79 -14.63 0.06
N TRP A 328 -17.46 -14.38 1.34
CA TRP A 328 -17.76 -13.10 1.98
C TRP A 328 -16.91 -11.95 1.42
N SER A 329 -15.66 -12.23 1.07
CA SER A 329 -14.76 -11.28 0.41
C SER A 329 -13.93 -12.01 -0.65
N VAL A 330 -13.70 -11.33 -1.78
CA VAL A 330 -12.93 -11.83 -2.91
C VAL A 330 -11.99 -10.73 -3.38
N GLN A 331 -10.70 -11.08 -3.48
CA GLN A 331 -9.68 -10.30 -4.17
C GLN A 331 -9.10 -11.16 -5.28
N ILE A 332 -8.97 -10.59 -6.48
CA ILE A 332 -8.41 -11.26 -7.66
C ILE A 332 -7.22 -10.44 -8.10
N LEU A 333 -6.06 -11.08 -8.24
CA LEU A 333 -4.83 -10.46 -8.68
C LEU A 333 -4.34 -11.16 -9.94
N TRP A 334 -4.06 -10.39 -10.97
CA TRP A 334 -3.51 -10.89 -12.23
C TRP A 334 -2.15 -10.27 -12.49
N PHE A 335 -1.13 -11.12 -12.62
CA PHE A 335 0.21 -10.75 -13.04
C PHE A 335 0.35 -11.21 -14.50
N PRO A 336 0.36 -10.31 -15.49
CA PRO A 336 0.52 -10.68 -16.89
C PRO A 336 1.77 -11.54 -17.11
N TYR A 337 1.75 -12.41 -18.13
CA TYR A 337 2.88 -13.24 -18.56
C TYR A 337 3.25 -14.39 -17.61
N ASN A 338 2.41 -14.72 -16.63
CA ASN A 338 2.72 -15.81 -15.71
C ASN A 338 2.56 -17.23 -16.31
N SER A 339 2.13 -17.32 -17.57
CA SER A 339 2.02 -18.53 -18.39
C SER A 339 3.03 -18.63 -19.56
N LEU A 340 4.05 -17.75 -19.62
CA LEU A 340 5.04 -17.58 -20.71
C LEU A 340 5.84 -18.85 -21.14
N CYS A 341 5.60 -20.03 -20.55
CA CYS A 341 6.44 -21.22 -20.70
C CYS A 341 6.31 -21.95 -22.05
N VAL A 342 5.45 -21.53 -22.98
CA VAL A 342 5.19 -22.25 -24.24
C VAL A 342 5.15 -21.22 -25.36
N PHE A 343 5.73 -21.55 -26.51
CA PHE A 343 6.09 -20.64 -27.61
C PHE A 343 4.97 -19.78 -28.24
N ASP A 344 3.75 -19.82 -27.69
CA ASP A 344 2.64 -18.91 -27.97
C ASP A 344 2.05 -18.46 -26.62
N TYR A 345 2.37 -17.25 -26.17
CA TYR A 345 1.76 -16.68 -24.96
C TYR A 345 0.30 -16.32 -25.26
N ASP A 346 -0.64 -16.86 -24.48
CA ASP A 346 -2.03 -16.40 -24.46
C ASP A 346 -2.31 -15.86 -23.04
N PRO A 347 -2.62 -14.57 -22.86
CA PRO A 347 -2.94 -14.01 -21.54
C PRO A 347 -4.12 -14.73 -20.84
N LYS A 348 -4.96 -15.45 -21.58
CA LYS A 348 -6.06 -16.24 -21.01
C LYS A 348 -5.60 -17.49 -20.28
N ASP A 349 -4.37 -17.95 -20.55
CA ASP A 349 -3.74 -19.09 -19.89
C ASP A 349 -3.00 -18.69 -18.60
N ASP A 350 -2.79 -17.39 -18.38
CA ASP A 350 -2.28 -16.90 -17.10
C ASP A 350 -3.18 -17.34 -15.95
N GLU A 351 -2.57 -17.74 -14.85
CA GLU A 351 -3.28 -18.00 -13.62
C GLU A 351 -3.57 -16.68 -12.88
N LEU A 352 -4.77 -16.60 -12.33
CA LEU A 352 -5.16 -15.58 -11.37
C LEU A 352 -4.77 -16.04 -9.98
N TRP A 353 -4.26 -15.13 -9.16
CA TRP A 353 -4.22 -15.32 -7.71
C TRP A 353 -5.52 -14.79 -7.11
N ILE A 354 -6.36 -15.69 -6.62
CA ILE A 354 -7.64 -15.34 -6.00
C ILE A 354 -7.53 -15.57 -4.50
N ARG A 355 -7.78 -14.53 -3.72
CA ARG A 355 -7.81 -14.61 -2.27
C ARG A 355 -9.24 -14.43 -1.79
N VAL A 356 -9.76 -15.45 -1.11
CA VAL A 356 -11.11 -15.43 -0.55
C VAL A 356 -11.06 -15.43 0.97
N ILE A 357 -11.99 -14.70 1.59
CA ILE A 357 -12.18 -14.68 3.04
C ILE A 357 -13.62 -15.06 3.36
N ASN A 358 -13.79 -16.00 4.30
CA ASN A 358 -15.08 -16.40 4.83
C ASN A 358 -15.12 -16.32 6.34
N LYS A 359 -16.19 -15.75 6.89
CA LYS A 359 -16.42 -15.73 8.35
C LYS A 359 -16.60 -17.17 8.84
N LYS A 360 -15.93 -17.54 9.93
CA LYS A 360 -16.07 -18.88 10.50
C LYS A 360 -17.53 -19.14 10.92
N PRO A 361 -18.17 -20.26 10.49
CA PRO A 361 -19.51 -20.62 10.96
C PRO A 361 -19.54 -20.85 12.47
N LYS A 362 -20.58 -20.37 13.17
CA LYS A 362 -20.72 -20.44 14.64
C LYS A 362 -20.58 -21.86 15.22
N GLU A 363 -20.86 -22.89 14.42
CA GLU A 363 -20.95 -24.30 14.84
C GLU A 363 -19.66 -25.12 14.64
N THR A 364 -18.60 -24.52 14.09
CA THR A 364 -17.36 -25.28 13.81
C THR A 364 -16.52 -25.52 15.06
N LYS A 365 -16.02 -26.76 15.20
CA LYS A 365 -15.03 -27.23 16.19
C LYS A 365 -13.86 -26.24 16.36
N LYS A 366 -13.09 -26.36 17.45
CA LYS A 366 -11.81 -25.64 17.62
C LYS A 366 -10.95 -25.87 16.37
N VAL A 367 -10.75 -24.83 15.57
CA VAL A 367 -9.84 -24.82 14.41
C VAL A 367 -8.48 -24.34 14.88
N LYS A 368 -7.41 -24.92 14.37
CA LYS A 368 -6.06 -24.41 14.63
C LYS A 368 -5.91 -23.09 13.89
N THR A 369 -5.62 -22.02 14.63
CA THR A 369 -5.28 -20.72 14.05
C THR A 369 -3.80 -20.65 13.71
N ALA A 370 -3.44 -19.68 12.88
CA ALA A 370 -2.06 -19.29 12.66
C ALA A 370 -1.35 -19.01 14.01
N THR A 371 -0.06 -19.34 14.08
CA THR A 371 0.78 -19.11 15.27
C THR A 371 1.61 -17.84 15.10
N GLN A 372 2.15 -17.29 16.19
CA GLN A 372 3.09 -16.17 16.09
C GLN A 372 4.27 -16.49 15.17
N THR A 373 4.83 -17.70 15.28
CA THR A 373 5.91 -18.16 14.38
C THR A 373 5.51 -18.12 12.90
N TYR A 374 4.25 -18.41 12.56
CA TYR A 374 3.79 -18.27 11.17
C TYR A 374 3.86 -16.80 10.71
N TYR A 375 3.42 -15.86 11.56
CA TYR A 375 3.45 -14.44 11.22
C TYR A 375 4.88 -13.91 11.11
N ASP A 376 5.79 -14.29 12.02
CA ASP A 376 7.21 -13.88 11.96
C ASP A 376 7.88 -14.36 10.65
N LEU A 377 7.59 -15.60 10.24
CA LEU A 377 8.07 -16.16 8.97
C LEU A 377 7.43 -15.45 7.76
N LYS A 378 6.15 -15.09 7.86
CA LYS A 378 5.42 -14.41 6.78
C LYS A 378 5.90 -12.97 6.59
N GLU A 379 6.13 -12.23 7.67
CA GLU A 379 6.69 -10.88 7.66
C GLU A 379 8.09 -10.88 7.03
N THR A 380 8.92 -11.87 7.39
CA THR A 380 10.21 -12.08 6.74
C THR A 380 10.03 -12.24 5.22
N LYS A 381 9.15 -13.16 4.78
CA LYS A 381 8.88 -13.38 3.35
C LYS A 381 8.39 -12.12 2.64
N ASP A 382 7.50 -11.35 3.26
CA ASP A 382 7.02 -10.08 2.71
C ASP A 382 8.16 -9.08 2.54
N CYS A 383 8.98 -8.90 3.57
CA CYS A 383 10.17 -8.04 3.53
C CYS A 383 11.12 -8.45 2.39
N LEU A 384 11.45 -9.75 2.28
CA LEU A 384 12.34 -10.25 1.22
C LEU A 384 11.79 -9.91 -0.17
N THR A 385 10.50 -10.13 -0.39
CA THR A 385 9.87 -9.90 -1.70
C THR A 385 9.70 -8.42 -2.02
N ALA A 386 9.44 -7.57 -1.02
CA ALA A 386 9.30 -6.14 -1.21
C ALA A 386 10.65 -5.48 -1.54
N GLU A 387 11.73 -5.91 -0.88
CA GLU A 387 13.10 -5.46 -1.21
C GLU A 387 13.50 -5.91 -2.63
N GLY A 388 13.25 -7.18 -2.96
CA GLY A 388 13.48 -7.69 -4.32
C GLY A 388 12.70 -6.91 -5.38
N LEU A 389 11.45 -6.53 -5.08
CA LEU A 389 10.63 -5.68 -5.95
C LEU A 389 11.21 -4.26 -6.10
N SER A 390 11.67 -3.66 -4.99
CA SER A 390 12.29 -2.33 -5.01
C SER A 390 13.51 -2.30 -5.92
N ILE A 391 14.36 -3.33 -5.81
CA ILE A 391 15.53 -3.55 -6.65
C ILE A 391 15.14 -3.69 -8.13
N VAL A 392 14.22 -4.60 -8.44
CA VAL A 392 13.90 -4.96 -9.82
C VAL A 392 13.14 -3.86 -10.55
N SER A 393 12.35 -3.06 -9.83
CA SER A 393 11.54 -1.99 -10.42
C SER A 393 12.36 -1.07 -11.32
N SER A 394 13.54 -0.65 -10.86
CA SER A 394 14.45 0.19 -11.63
C SER A 394 14.97 -0.48 -12.90
N VAL A 395 15.30 -1.77 -12.81
CA VAL A 395 15.83 -2.57 -13.93
C VAL A 395 14.75 -2.83 -14.98
N VAL A 396 13.52 -3.15 -14.56
CA VAL A 396 12.35 -3.36 -15.43
C VAL A 396 11.99 -2.07 -16.15
N VAL A 397 11.92 -0.95 -15.43
CA VAL A 397 11.60 0.36 -16.02
C VAL A 397 12.61 0.76 -17.09
N GLY A 398 13.90 0.45 -16.90
CA GLY A 398 14.93 0.71 -17.90
C GLY A 398 14.96 -0.30 -19.05
N ASN A 399 14.36 -1.47 -18.89
CA ASN A 399 14.40 -2.57 -19.86
C ASN A 399 13.02 -3.26 -19.94
N PRO A 400 12.02 -2.64 -20.59
CA PRO A 400 10.64 -3.14 -20.60
C PRO A 400 10.49 -4.59 -21.10
N SER A 401 11.34 -5.07 -22.00
CA SER A 401 11.34 -6.44 -22.53
C SER A 401 11.66 -7.52 -21.47
N LEU A 402 12.12 -7.13 -20.28
CA LEU A 402 12.27 -8.03 -19.14
C LEU A 402 10.97 -8.24 -18.35
N THR A 403 9.96 -7.39 -18.55
CA THR A 403 8.70 -7.43 -17.81
C THR A 403 8.06 -8.82 -17.77
N PRO A 404 7.92 -9.55 -18.91
CA PRO A 404 7.28 -10.86 -18.90
C PRO A 404 7.97 -11.88 -17.97
N TRP A 405 9.30 -11.87 -17.98
CA TRP A 405 10.13 -12.80 -17.20
C TRP A 405 10.09 -12.49 -15.71
N PHE A 406 10.09 -11.20 -15.36
CA PHE A 406 9.97 -10.77 -13.97
C PHE A 406 8.58 -11.04 -13.42
N ALA A 407 7.52 -10.74 -14.18
CA ALA A 407 6.15 -11.03 -13.76
C ALA A 407 5.94 -12.54 -13.56
N TRP A 408 6.48 -13.37 -14.46
CA TRP A 408 6.47 -14.82 -14.33
C TRP A 408 7.18 -15.32 -13.06
N ALA A 409 8.42 -14.89 -12.83
CA ALA A 409 9.20 -15.29 -11.64
C ALA A 409 8.57 -14.78 -10.34
N ALA A 410 8.05 -13.54 -10.33
CA ALA A 410 7.37 -12.95 -9.20
C ALA A 410 6.09 -13.72 -8.85
N PHE A 411 5.26 -14.04 -9.85
CA PHE A 411 4.03 -14.80 -9.65
C PHE A 411 4.31 -16.22 -9.14
N GLY A 412 5.31 -16.89 -9.71
CA GLY A 412 5.74 -18.22 -9.26
C GLY A 412 6.17 -18.23 -7.79
N SER A 413 6.99 -17.27 -7.40
CA SER A 413 7.43 -17.10 -6.01
C SER A 413 6.24 -16.81 -5.08
N LEU A 414 5.32 -15.95 -5.52
CA LEU A 414 4.11 -15.62 -4.77
C LEU A 414 3.25 -16.88 -4.54
N LYS A 415 2.96 -17.62 -5.61
CA LYS A 415 2.09 -18.80 -5.62
C LYS A 415 2.63 -19.95 -4.77
N HIS A 416 3.93 -20.20 -4.83
CA HIS A 416 4.51 -21.39 -4.22
C HIS A 416 5.07 -21.16 -2.83
N ILE A 417 5.44 -19.91 -2.49
CA ILE A 417 6.23 -19.64 -1.28
C ILE A 417 5.51 -18.68 -0.34
N VAL A 418 5.01 -17.55 -0.85
CA VAL A 418 4.46 -16.47 -0.01
C VAL A 418 3.01 -16.74 0.34
N PHE A 419 2.20 -17.17 -0.64
CA PHE A 419 0.77 -17.42 -0.52
C PHE A 419 0.38 -18.81 -1.07
N PRO A 420 0.95 -19.90 -0.54
CA PRO A 420 0.60 -21.23 -1.01
C PRO A 420 -0.90 -21.52 -0.87
N LYS A 421 -1.40 -22.41 -1.74
CA LYS A 421 -2.78 -22.93 -1.69
C LYS A 421 -3.08 -23.52 -0.32
N GLY A 422 -4.32 -23.33 0.13
CA GLY A 422 -4.87 -24.00 1.30
C GLY A 422 -5.52 -23.03 2.30
N PRO A 423 -6.33 -23.57 3.22
CA PRO A 423 -7.06 -22.77 4.19
C PRO A 423 -6.18 -22.35 5.36
N LEU A 424 -6.31 -21.09 5.76
CA LEU A 424 -5.69 -20.50 6.94
C LEU A 424 -6.77 -19.87 7.82
N TYR A 425 -6.80 -20.23 9.10
CA TYR A 425 -7.69 -19.60 10.07
C TYR A 425 -6.91 -18.58 10.89
N GLN A 426 -7.39 -17.34 10.93
CA GLN A 426 -6.71 -16.24 11.61
C GLN A 426 -7.68 -15.13 12.00
N GLU A 427 -7.24 -14.24 12.89
CA GLU A 427 -7.91 -12.98 13.20
C GLU A 427 -8.10 -12.12 11.94
N LEU A 428 -9.21 -11.40 11.86
CA LEU A 428 -9.54 -10.56 10.72
C LEU A 428 -8.49 -9.49 10.43
N PRO A 429 -7.88 -8.78 11.41
CA PRO A 429 -6.77 -7.86 11.16
C PRO A 429 -5.58 -8.52 10.45
N HIS A 430 -5.24 -9.78 10.78
CA HIS A 430 -4.21 -10.53 10.05
C HIS A 430 -4.66 -10.92 8.64
N ALA A 431 -5.95 -11.17 8.44
CA ALA A 431 -6.51 -11.43 7.13
C ALA A 431 -6.64 -10.18 6.25
N VAL A 432 -6.82 -8.99 6.79
CA VAL A 432 -6.87 -7.79 5.97
C VAL A 432 -5.47 -7.28 5.66
N HIS A 433 -4.60 -7.17 6.66
CA HIS A 433 -3.21 -6.76 6.48
C HIS A 433 -2.31 -7.94 6.09
N PHE A 434 -2.60 -8.53 4.93
CA PHE A 434 -1.96 -9.77 4.46
C PHE A 434 -0.59 -9.56 3.81
N ARG A 435 -0.20 -8.31 3.55
CA ARG A 435 1.14 -7.90 3.12
C ARG A 435 1.67 -6.82 4.06
N GLN A 436 2.96 -6.91 4.36
CA GLN A 436 3.72 -5.87 5.07
C GLN A 436 4.83 -5.33 4.15
N HIS A 437 5.40 -4.19 4.53
CA HIS A 437 6.56 -3.58 3.86
C HIS A 437 6.34 -3.22 2.37
N THR A 438 5.09 -3.10 1.92
CA THR A 438 4.80 -2.73 0.54
C THR A 438 5.30 -1.33 0.18
N ASP A 439 5.52 -0.49 1.19
CA ASP A 439 6.12 0.85 1.08
C ASP A 439 7.58 0.85 0.62
N LYS A 440 8.28 -0.29 0.65
CA LYS A 440 9.67 -0.39 0.18
C LYS A 440 9.82 -0.28 -1.34
N ALA A 441 8.75 -0.57 -2.08
CA ALA A 441 8.76 -0.58 -3.54
C ALA A 441 7.70 0.39 -4.08
N PRO A 442 8.09 1.64 -4.41
CA PRO A 442 7.21 2.60 -5.04
C PRO A 442 6.64 2.05 -6.35
N VAL A 443 5.32 2.15 -6.49
CA VAL A 443 4.61 1.83 -7.74
C VAL A 443 3.71 2.98 -8.12
N ASN A 444 3.41 3.10 -9.41
CA ASN A 444 2.32 3.95 -9.87
C ASN A 444 1.05 3.09 -10.00
N CYS A 445 -0.09 3.63 -9.61
CA CYS A 445 -1.38 2.94 -9.66
C CYS A 445 -2.44 3.85 -10.26
N MET A 446 -3.37 3.25 -10.99
CA MET A 446 -4.60 3.89 -11.44
C MET A 446 -5.77 3.03 -10.96
N GLU A 447 -6.72 3.65 -10.29
CA GLU A 447 -7.83 2.94 -9.65
C GLU A 447 -9.18 3.44 -10.19
N PHE A 448 -10.11 2.51 -10.33
CA PHE A 448 -11.46 2.78 -10.77
C PHE A 448 -12.46 2.05 -9.87
N ALA A 449 -13.56 2.72 -9.53
CA ALA A 449 -14.68 2.13 -8.84
C ALA A 449 -15.91 2.11 -9.76
N PHE A 450 -16.66 1.01 -9.74
CA PHE A 450 -17.89 0.84 -10.50
C PHE A 450 -18.87 0.00 -9.69
N ASP A 451 -20.18 0.21 -9.91
CA ASP A 451 -21.19 -0.67 -9.32
C ASP A 451 -20.93 -2.11 -9.78
N PHE A 452 -20.87 -3.02 -8.81
CA PHE A 452 -20.53 -4.40 -9.06
C PHE A 452 -21.61 -5.08 -9.92
N ASN A 453 -21.17 -5.67 -11.04
CA ASN A 453 -21.96 -6.53 -11.89
C ASN A 453 -21.01 -7.55 -12.55
N PRO A 454 -21.20 -8.86 -12.35
CA PRO A 454 -20.27 -9.86 -12.87
C PRO A 454 -20.05 -9.77 -14.38
N GLN A 455 -21.12 -9.54 -15.16
CA GLN A 455 -21.03 -9.44 -16.61
C GLN A 455 -20.29 -8.18 -17.06
N ARG A 456 -20.43 -7.06 -16.32
CA ARG A 456 -19.65 -5.84 -16.54
C ARG A 456 -18.18 -6.09 -16.24
N LEU A 457 -17.85 -6.72 -15.11
CA LEU A 457 -16.46 -7.03 -14.75
C LEU A 457 -15.82 -7.95 -15.79
N GLN A 458 -16.52 -9.00 -16.25
CA GLN A 458 -16.04 -9.85 -17.36
C GLN A 458 -15.67 -9.05 -18.60
N LYS A 459 -16.54 -8.12 -19.04
CA LYS A 459 -16.27 -7.26 -20.20
C LYS A 459 -15.07 -6.34 -19.98
N ILE A 460 -14.93 -5.75 -18.80
CA ILE A 460 -13.78 -4.91 -18.46
C ILE A 460 -12.50 -5.74 -18.58
N ILE A 461 -12.46 -6.94 -17.98
CA ILE A 461 -11.26 -7.78 -18.02
C ILE A 461 -10.94 -8.26 -19.43
N GLN A 462 -11.94 -8.57 -20.25
CA GLN A 462 -11.73 -8.92 -21.67
C GLN A 462 -11.04 -7.78 -22.43
N VAL A 463 -11.45 -6.52 -22.22
CA VAL A 463 -10.78 -5.35 -22.82
C VAL A 463 -9.33 -5.22 -22.34
N VAL A 464 -9.05 -5.45 -21.05
CA VAL A 464 -7.66 -5.39 -20.55
C VAL A 464 -6.82 -6.52 -21.14
N VAL A 465 -7.36 -7.74 -21.24
CA VAL A 465 -6.69 -8.89 -21.86
C VAL A 465 -6.34 -8.60 -23.32
N GLU A 466 -7.28 -8.08 -24.11
CA GLU A 466 -7.03 -7.68 -25.51
C GLU A 466 -5.93 -6.61 -25.62
N LYS A 467 -5.84 -5.69 -24.64
CA LYS A 467 -4.78 -4.69 -24.62
C LYS A 467 -3.42 -5.29 -24.28
N VAL A 468 -3.33 -6.16 -23.29
CA VAL A 468 -2.07 -6.84 -22.93
C VAL A 468 -1.57 -7.67 -24.12
N ASP A 469 -2.45 -8.43 -24.77
CA ASP A 469 -2.15 -9.23 -25.96
C ASP A 469 -1.59 -8.37 -27.10
N HIS A 470 -2.29 -7.30 -27.47
CA HIS A 470 -1.89 -6.39 -28.57
C HIS A 470 -0.58 -5.63 -28.31
N HIS A 471 -0.21 -5.39 -27.05
CA HIS A 471 1.03 -4.71 -26.71
C HIS A 471 2.22 -5.69 -26.65
N GLU A 472 1.99 -6.98 -26.35
CA GLU A 472 3.02 -8.02 -26.40
C GLU A 472 3.59 -8.16 -27.82
N ASP A 473 2.73 -8.17 -28.84
CA ASP A 473 3.10 -8.16 -30.28
C ASP A 473 4.07 -7.01 -30.67
N LYS A 474 4.14 -5.97 -29.83
CA LYS A 474 4.94 -4.76 -30.05
C LYS A 474 6.14 -4.62 -29.10
N ASP A 475 6.39 -5.63 -28.26
CA ASP A 475 7.36 -5.56 -27.15
C ASP A 475 7.08 -4.39 -26.17
N GLU A 476 5.81 -4.01 -26.05
CA GLU A 476 5.33 -2.99 -25.12
C GLU A 476 4.63 -3.67 -23.94
N ASN A 477 4.92 -3.20 -22.72
CA ASN A 477 4.38 -3.82 -21.50
C ASN A 477 3.62 -2.78 -20.67
N PRO A 478 2.35 -2.50 -21.00
CA PRO A 478 1.56 -1.44 -20.36
C PRO A 478 1.25 -1.74 -18.89
N LEU A 479 1.25 -3.04 -18.52
CA LEU A 479 1.11 -3.52 -17.15
C LEU A 479 2.37 -4.32 -16.80
N ASN A 480 3.21 -3.75 -15.93
CA ASN A 480 4.50 -4.34 -15.56
C ASN A 480 4.57 -4.84 -14.12
N LEU A 481 3.42 -4.95 -13.45
CA LEU A 481 3.33 -5.48 -12.09
C LEU A 481 2.10 -6.37 -11.88
N VAL A 482 0.98 -5.79 -11.46
CA VAL A 482 -0.23 -6.54 -11.08
C VAL A 482 -1.46 -5.68 -11.33
N MET A 483 -2.52 -6.32 -11.83
CA MET A 483 -3.87 -5.79 -11.81
C MET A 483 -4.62 -6.40 -10.62
N GLU A 484 -5.10 -5.56 -9.71
CA GLU A 484 -5.91 -5.97 -8.55
C GLU A 484 -7.38 -5.66 -8.79
N MET A 485 -8.26 -6.60 -8.45
CA MET A 485 -9.71 -6.43 -8.42
C MET A 485 -10.21 -6.87 -7.06
N ARG A 486 -11.14 -6.12 -6.47
CA ARG A 486 -11.70 -6.46 -5.17
C ARG A 486 -13.15 -6.00 -5.03
N HIS A 487 -13.86 -6.71 -4.16
CA HIS A 487 -15.23 -6.43 -3.75
C HIS A 487 -15.33 -6.54 -2.23
#